data_AF-A0A2W4P5U1-F1
#
_entry.id   AF-A0A2W4P5U1-F1
#
_cell.length_a   1.000
_cell.length_b   1.000
_cell.length_c   1.000
_cell.angle_alpha   90.00
_cell.angle_beta   90.00
_cell.angle_gamma   90.00
#
_symmetry.space_group_name_H-M   'P 1'
#
loop_
_entity.id
_entity.type
_entity.pdbx_description
1 polymer ?
#
loop_
_entity_poly.entity_id
_entity_poly.type
_entity_poly.pdbx_seq_one_letter_code
_entity_poly.pdbx_strand_id
1 'polypeptide(L)' 'LRMVGTLQLQGRNYGLVQGKDGLVHRVLPGNYLGQNDGRIVGITHNRITIVEIVPDAVGGYIERPAALALNE' A
#
# COMPACT_ATOMS: atom_id res chain seq x y z
N LEU A 1 2.32 -2.12 9.24
CA LEU A 1 1.52 -2.29 8.02
C LEU A 1 2.07 -3.49 7.29
N ARG A 2 1.23 -4.47 6.98
CA ARG A 2 1.64 -5.71 6.31
C ARG A 2 0.60 -6.08 5.27
N MET A 3 1.02 -6.50 4.08
CA MET A 3 0.12 -7.14 3.13
C MET A 3 -0.20 -8.55 3.66
N VAL A 4 -1.48 -8.89 3.71
CA VAL A 4 -1.96 -10.20 4.18
C VAL A 4 -2.62 -11.02 3.08
N GLY A 5 -2.77 -10.46 1.88
CA GLY A 5 -3.23 -11.20 0.71
C GLY A 5 -3.97 -10.35 -0.30
N THR A 6 -4.72 -11.02 -1.16
CA THR A 6 -5.65 -10.41 -2.11
C THR A 6 -7.03 -11.05 -1.97
N LEU A 7 -8.07 -10.31 -2.37
CA LEU A 7 -9.45 -10.78 -2.35
C LEU A 7 -10.11 -10.40 -3.67
N GLN A 8 -10.61 -11.40 -4.40
CA GLN A 8 -11.44 -11.16 -5.56
C GLN A 8 -12.92 -11.12 -5.14
N LEU A 9 -13.58 -9.97 -5.36
CA LEU A 9 -14.97 -9.77 -4.99
C LEU A 9 -15.66 -8.93 -6.06
N GLN A 10 -16.81 -9.40 -6.55
CA GLN A 10 -17.62 -8.70 -7.57
C GLN A 10 -16.81 -8.28 -8.81
N GLY A 11 -15.92 -9.16 -9.28
CA GLY A 11 -15.05 -8.89 -10.44
C GLY A 11 -13.90 -7.92 -10.18
N ARG A 12 -13.72 -7.42 -8.95
CA ARG A 12 -12.60 -6.55 -8.56
C ARG A 12 -11.59 -7.30 -7.72
N ASN A 13 -10.30 -7.03 -7.96
CA ASN A 13 -9.20 -7.56 -7.16
C ASN A 13 -8.77 -6.52 -6.12
N TYR A 14 -8.94 -6.86 -4.84
CA TYR A 14 -8.57 -6.02 -3.71
C TYR A 14 -7.25 -6.50 -3.11
N GLY A 15 -6.43 -5.56 -2.68
CA GLY A 15 -5.33 -5.84 -1.75
C GLY A 15 -5.86 -5.88 -0.32
N LEU A 16 -5.31 -6.76 0.50
CA LEU A 16 -5.59 -6.83 1.94
C LEU A 16 -4.38 -6.36 2.71
N VAL A 17 -4.56 -5.35 3.57
CA VAL A 17 -3.49 -4.77 4.39
C VAL A 17 -3.91 -4.78 5.85
N GLN A 18 -3.06 -5.35 6.70
CA GLN A 18 -3.21 -5.22 8.14
C GLN A 18 -2.60 -3.90 8.63
N GLY A 19 -3.43 -3.10 9.29
CA GLY A 19 -3.07 -1.86 9.96
C GLY A 19 -2.19 -2.07 11.20
N LYS A 20 -1.72 -0.98 11.80
CA LYS A 20 -1.03 -1.04 13.11
C LYS A 20 -1.99 -1.37 14.26
N ASP A 21 -3.28 -1.14 14.04
CA ASP A 21 -4.41 -1.51 14.91
C ASP A 21 -4.75 -3.01 14.85
N GLY A 22 -4.09 -3.77 13.96
CA GLY A 22 -4.35 -5.19 13.74
C GLY A 22 -5.56 -5.48 12.83
N LEU A 23 -6.29 -4.46 12.38
CA LEU A 23 -7.44 -4.62 11.50
C LEU A 23 -7.00 -4.83 10.06
N VAL A 24 -7.77 -5.63 9.31
CA VAL A 24 -7.54 -5.87 7.88
C VAL A 24 -8.41 -4.93 7.06
N HIS A 25 -7.76 -4.11 6.24
CA HIS A 25 -8.40 -3.19 5.32
C HIS A 25 -8.29 -3.70 3.88
N ARG A 26 -9.38 -3.54 3.13
CA ARG A 26 -9.42 -3.77 1.69
C ARG A 26 -9.01 -2.49 0.97
N VAL A 27 -8.13 -2.60 -0.01
CA VAL A 27 -7.61 -1.46 -0.77
C VAL A 27 -7.59 -1.73 -2.27
N LEU A 28 -7.62 -0.65 -3.04
CA LEU A 28 -7.56 -0.60 -4.50
C LEU A 28 -6.51 0.41 -4.97
N PRO A 29 -6.04 0.35 -6.23
CA PRO A 29 -5.26 1.42 -6.82
C PRO A 29 -5.94 2.78 -6.64
N GLY A 30 -5.17 3.78 -6.23
CA GLY A 30 -5.65 5.12 -5.85
C GLY A 30 -5.99 5.29 -4.36
N ASN A 31 -6.10 4.23 -3.57
CA ASN A 31 -6.14 4.37 -2.11
C ASN A 31 -4.77 4.75 -1.54
N TYR A 32 -4.74 5.10 -0.25
CA TYR A 32 -3.55 5.53 0.46
C TYR A 32 -3.25 4.59 1.63
N LEU A 33 -1.96 4.41 1.91
CA LEU A 33 -1.43 3.56 2.97
C LEU A 33 -0.22 4.25 3.61
N GLY A 34 0.08 3.90 4.87
CA GLY A 34 1.27 4.42 5.54
C GLY A 34 1.07 5.80 6.15
N GLN A 35 2.17 6.35 6.65
CA GLN A 35 2.22 7.68 7.28
C GLN A 35 2.74 8.76 6.31
N ASN A 36 3.24 8.36 5.14
CA ASN A 36 3.90 9.22 4.15
C ASN A 36 3.03 9.39 2.89
N ASP A 37 1.69 9.46 3.05
CA ASP A 37 0.74 9.58 1.94
C ASP A 37 0.98 8.58 0.79
N GLY A 38 1.26 7.32 1.16
CA GLY A 38 1.62 6.26 0.21
C GLY A 38 0.46 5.87 -0.69
N ARG A 39 0.40 6.46 -1.89
CA ARG A 39 -0.65 6.19 -2.87
C ARG A 39 -0.41 4.83 -3.53
N ILE A 40 -1.40 3.96 -3.53
CA ILE A 40 -1.35 2.66 -4.19
C ILE A 40 -1.39 2.86 -5.70
N VAL A 41 -0.35 2.35 -6.38
CA VAL A 41 -0.23 2.39 -7.84
C VAL A 41 -0.44 1.02 -8.47
N GLY A 42 -0.34 -0.07 -7.71
CA GLY A 42 -0.57 -1.42 -8.21
C GLY A 42 -0.81 -2.45 -7.11
N ILE A 43 -1.52 -3.51 -7.47
CA ILE A 43 -1.81 -4.66 -6.61
C ILE A 43 -1.62 -5.93 -7.43
N THR A 44 -0.74 -6.82 -6.96
CA THR A 44 -0.53 -8.16 -7.50
C THR A 44 -0.87 -9.20 -6.43
N HIS A 45 -0.81 -10.49 -6.77
CA HIS A 45 -1.10 -11.56 -5.82
C HIS A 45 -0.15 -11.59 -4.61
N ASN A 46 1.08 -11.06 -4.75
CA ASN A 46 2.14 -11.13 -3.75
C ASN A 46 2.69 -9.77 -3.31
N ARG A 47 2.19 -8.65 -3.86
CA ARG A 47 2.70 -7.33 -3.53
C ARG A 47 1.68 -6.23 -3.76
N ILE A 48 1.73 -5.20 -2.93
CA ILE A 48 1.09 -3.91 -3.17
C ILE A 48 2.20 -2.89 -3.40
N THR A 49 2.18 -2.21 -4.54
CA THR A 49 3.12 -1.13 -4.88
C THR A 49 2.51 0.23 -4.57
N ILE A 50 3.29 1.09 -3.93
CA ILE A 50 2.90 2.44 -3.53
C ILE A 50 3.95 3.46 -3.95
N VAL A 51 3.53 4.72 -4.05
CA VAL A 51 4.43 5.88 -4.14
C VAL A 51 4.18 6.73 -2.90
N GLU A 52 5.20 6.88 -2.07
CA GLU A 52 5.17 7.72 -0.86
C GLU A 52 5.71 9.11 -1.18
N ILE A 53 5.28 10.10 -0.39
CA ILE A 53 5.83 11.45 -0.39
C ILE A 53 6.65 11.59 0.89
N VAL A 54 7.97 11.76 0.75
CA VAL A 54 8.88 11.87 1.91
C VAL A 54 9.68 13.16 1.85
N PRO A 55 10.01 13.78 3.00
CA PRO A 55 10.84 14.97 3.03
C PRO A 55 12.24 14.67 2.49
N ASP A 56 12.79 15.60 1.72
CA ASP A 56 14.19 15.57 1.30
C ASP A 56 15.11 16.20 2.36
N ALA A 57 16.43 16.20 2.09
CA ALA A 57 17.43 16.73 3.02
C ALA A 57 17.52 18.28 3.04
N VAL A 58 16.82 18.98 2.16
CA VAL A 58 16.90 20.44 1.96
C VAL A 58 15.56 21.16 2.17
N GLY A 59 14.54 20.46 2.68
CA GLY A 59 13.24 21.02 3.07
C GLY A 59 12.12 20.88 2.03
N GLY A 60 12.35 20.16 0.94
CA GLY A 60 11.33 19.76 -0.04
C GLY A 60 10.73 18.38 0.22
N TYR A 61 9.97 17.88 -0.75
CA TYR A 61 9.41 16.52 -0.74
C TYR A 61 9.75 15.82 -2.05
N ILE A 62 10.02 14.51 -1.96
CA ILE A 62 10.27 13.66 -3.11
C ILE A 62 9.31 12.48 -3.12
N GLU A 63 9.01 11.98 -4.32
CA GLU A 63 8.30 10.72 -4.50
C GLU A 63 9.27 9.55 -4.28
N ARG A 64 8.88 8.59 -3.45
CA ARG A 64 9.64 7.38 -3.17
C ARG A 64 8.81 6.14 -3.49
N PRO A 65 9.19 5.35 -4.50
CA PRO A 65 8.59 4.05 -4.74
C PRO A 65 8.82 3.12 -3.54
N ALA A 66 7.75 2.48 -3.07
CA ALA A 66 7.80 1.49 -2.02
C ALA A 66 6.84 0.35 -2.31
N ALA A 67 6.93 -0.73 -1.53
CA ALA A 67 6.06 -1.88 -1.71
C ALA A 67 5.89 -2.69 -0.44
N LEU A 68 4.68 -3.20 -0.23
CA LEU A 68 4.35 -4.17 0.79
C LEU A 68 4.33 -5.55 0.12
N ALA A 69 5.34 -6.37 0.38
CA ALA A 69 5.33 -7.76 -0.04
C ALA A 69 4.43 -8.60 0.87
N LEU A 70 3.78 -9.60 0.28
CA LEU A 70 3.19 -10.70 1.03
C LEU A 70 4.36 -11.51 1.61
N ASN A 71 4.64 -11.32 2.89
CA ASN A 71 5.53 -12.23 3.60
C ASN A 71 4.70 -13.46 3.97
N GLU A 72 5.30 -14.65 3.83
CA GLU A 72 4.78 -15.89 4.42
C GLU A 72 4.70 -15.79 5.96
#